data_AF-A0A480BPQ5-F1
#
_entry.id   AF-A0A480BPQ5-F1
#
_cell.length_a   1.000
_cell.length_b   1.000
_cell.length_c   1.000
_cell.angle_alpha   90.00
_cell.angle_beta   90.00
_cell.angle_gamma   90.00
#
_symmetry.space_group_name_H-M   'P 1'
#
loop_
_entity.id
_entity.type
_entity.pdbx_description
1 polymer ?
#
loop_
_entity_poly.entity_id
_entity_poly.type
_entity_poly.pdbx_seq_one_letter_code
_entity_poly.pdbx_strand_id
1 'polypeptide(L)' 'FYHCFGCGAHGTAIGFLMALDRLDFREAVGELAQRAGMTLPTDSAPAAATGHRPRSR' A
#
# COMPACT_ATOMS: atom_id res chain seq x y z
N PHE A 1 -4.18 0.48 10.97
CA PHE A 1 -5.31 -0.47 11.08
C PHE A 1 -6.61 0.31 11.14
N TYR A 2 -7.75 -0.29 10.80
CA TYR A 2 -9.07 0.34 10.90
C TYR A 2 -10.05 -0.55 11.68
N HIS A 3 -11.10 0.07 12.21
CA HIS A 3 -12.22 -0.59 12.85
C HIS A 3 -13.52 0.17 12.54
N CYS A 4 -14.55 -0.53 12.06
CA CYS A 4 -15.86 0.01 11.80
C CYS A 4 -16.77 -0.20 13.02
N PHE A 5 -17.15 0.88 13.70
CA PHE A 5 -17.99 0.83 14.90
C PHE A 5 -19.47 0.48 14.63
N GLY A 6 -19.90 0.47 13.36
CA GLY A 6 -21.27 0.10 12.98
C GLY A 6 -21.45 -1.39 12.65
N CYS A 7 -20.55 -1.96 11.85
CA CYS A 7 -20.67 -3.34 11.38
C CYS A 7 -19.59 -4.30 11.93
N GLY A 8 -18.61 -3.81 12.71
CA GLY A 8 -17.53 -4.64 13.28
C GLY A 8 -16.42 -5.04 12.32
N ALA A 9 -16.46 -4.58 11.06
CA ALA A 9 -15.38 -4.80 10.10
C ALA A 9 -14.07 -4.17 10.60
N HIS A 10 -12.95 -4.88 10.43
CA HIS A 10 -11.63 -4.43 10.86
C HIS A 10 -10.56 -4.92 9.89
N GLY A 11 -9.38 -4.29 9.91
CA GLY A 11 -8.29 -4.69 9.03
C GLY A 11 -7.19 -3.64 8.89
N THR A 12 -6.52 -3.64 7.74
CA THR A 12 -5.40 -2.75 7.42
C THR A 12 -5.87 -1.49 6.68
N ALA A 13 -5.04 -0.44 6.65
CA ALA A 13 -5.36 0.79 5.93
C ALA A 13 -5.56 0.54 4.41
N ILE A 14 -4.77 -0.35 3.83
CA ILE A 14 -4.91 -0.76 2.42
C ILE A 14 -6.26 -1.46 2.22
N GLY A 15 -6.57 -2.46 3.06
CA GLY A 15 -7.82 -3.20 2.97
C GLY A 15 -9.07 -2.32 3.15
N PHE A 16 -8.97 -1.26 3.95
CA PHE A 16 -10.04 -0.27 4.09
C PHE A 16 -10.35 0.41 2.75
N LEU A 17 -9.34 0.95 2.07
CA LEU A 17 -9.51 1.64 0.78
C LEU A 17 -10.02 0.68 -0.30
N MET A 18 -9.52 -0.55 -0.33
CA MET A 18 -10.00 -1.56 -1.27
C MET A 18 -11.48 -1.91 -1.03
N ALA A 19 -11.91 -2.01 0.24
CA ALA A 19 -13.27 -2.38 0.60
C ALA A 19 -14.28 -1.24 0.41
N LEU A 20 -13.90 -0.01 0.80
CA LEU A 20 -14.79 1.15 0.79
C LEU A 20 -14.79 1.85 -0.58
N ASP A 21 -13.61 2.11 -1.13
CA ASP A 21 -13.43 2.89 -2.36
C ASP A 21 -13.27 2.00 -3.60
N ARG A 22 -13.35 0.66 -3.42
CA ARG A 22 -13.24 -0.36 -4.49
C ARG A 22 -11.95 -0.28 -5.30
N LEU A 23 -10.90 0.28 -4.70
CA LEU A 23 -9.59 0.42 -5.33
C LEU A 23 -8.90 -0.93 -5.47
N ASP A 24 -8.14 -1.08 -6.54
CA ASP A 24 -7.17 -2.16 -6.65
C ASP A 24 -5.95 -1.89 -5.75
N PHE A 25 -5.15 -2.93 -5.48
CA PHE A 25 -4.02 -2.82 -4.55
C PHE A 25 -3.05 -1.68 -4.91
N ARG A 26 -2.71 -1.51 -6.19
CA ARG A 26 -1.79 -0.45 -6.63
C ARG A 26 -2.36 0.94 -6.40
N GLU A 27 -3.65 1.12 -6.64
CA GLU A 27 -4.35 2.39 -6.44
C GLU A 27 -4.45 2.72 -4.96
N ALA A 28 -4.83 1.75 -4.12
CA ALA A 28 -4.88 1.92 -2.67
C ALA A 28 -3.51 2.29 -2.08
N VAL A 29 -2.43 1.66 -2.55
CA VAL A 29 -1.05 2.00 -2.15
C VAL A 29 -0.66 3.40 -2.64
N GLY A 30 -1.04 3.77 -3.87
CA GLY A 30 -0.83 5.12 -4.41
C GLY A 30 -1.51 6.20 -3.60
N GLU A 31 -2.78 6.00 -3.27
CA GLU A 31 -3.56 6.92 -2.46
C GLU A 31 -2.95 7.11 -1.06
N LEU A 32 -2.52 6.02 -0.42
CA LEU A 32 -1.84 6.09 0.87
C LEU A 32 -0.48 6.81 0.76
N ALA A 33 0.28 6.57 -0.30
CA ALA A 33 1.54 7.25 -0.53
C ALA A 33 1.34 8.76 -0.72
N GLN A 34 0.35 9.18 -1.52
CA GLN A 34 0.00 10.59 -1.69
C GLN A 34 -0.39 11.25 -0.37
N ARG A 35 -1.26 10.61 0.42
CA ARG A 35 -1.64 11.11 1.76
C ARG A 35 -0.46 11.20 2.73
N ALA A 36 0.52 10.30 2.59
CA ALA A 36 1.75 10.29 3.38
C ALA A 36 2.85 11.21 2.85
N GLY A 37 2.63 11.92 1.72
CA GLY A 37 3.66 12.72 1.07
C GLY A 37 4.83 11.89 0.52
N MET A 38 4.61 10.61 0.21
CA MET A 38 5.61 9.68 -0.32
C MET A 38 5.43 9.48 -1.82
N THR A 39 6.54 9.33 -2.53
CA THR A 39 6.57 8.96 -3.94
C THR A 39 6.71 7.45 -4.08
N LEU A 40 5.86 6.82 -4.90
CA LEU A 40 6.03 5.41 -5.25
C LEU A 40 7.16 5.23 -6.27
N PRO A 41 7.98 4.17 -6.16
CA PRO A 41 8.91 3.80 -7.21
C PRO A 41 8.17 3.57 -8.52
N THR A 42 8.58 4.25 -9.58
CA THR A 42 8.12 4.01 -10.95
C THR A 42 9.12 3.08 -11.65
N ASP A 43 8.67 2.34 -12.68
CA ASP A 43 9.55 1.47 -13.50
C ASP A 43 10.73 2.23 -14.15
N SER A 44 10.72 3.56 -14.15
CA SER A 44 11.78 4.42 -14.66
C SER A 44 12.72 4.97 -13.58
N ALA A 45 12.41 4.76 -12.30
CA ALA A 45 13.33 5.14 -11.22
C ALA A 45 14.44 4.08 -11.14
N PRO A 46 15.73 4.46 -11.22
CA PRO A 46 16.79 3.52 -10.86
C PRO A 46 16.52 3.12 -9.42
N ALA A 47 16.19 1.85 -9.20
CA ALA A 47 15.91 1.30 -7.89
C ALA A 47 17.07 1.69 -6.96
N ALA A 48 16.86 2.72 -6.13
CA ALA A 48 17.83 3.11 -5.13
C ALA A 48 18.02 1.90 -4.23
N ALA A 49 19.20 1.30 -4.36
CA ALA A 49 19.59 -0.01 -3.88
C ALA A 49 19.11 -0.25 -2.44
N THR A 50 17.97 -0.92 -2.29
CA THR A 50 17.58 -1.57 -1.04
C THR A 50 17.63 -3.07 -1.31
N GLY A 51 18.78 -3.65 -1.02
CA GLY A 51 19.15 -5.00 -1.45
C GLY A 51 18.20 -6.08 -0.94
N HIS A 52 17.50 -6.72 -1.87
CA HIS A 52 17.07 -8.11 -1.68
C HIS A 52 18.19 -9.01 -2.18
N ARG A 53 19.13 -9.37 -1.28
CA ARG A 53 20.16 -10.37 -1.58
C ARG A 53 19.46 -11.73 -1.77
N PRO A 54 19.41 -12.30 -2.99
CA PRO A 54 18.86 -13.63 -3.16
C PRO A 54 19.72 -14.60 -2.35
N ARG A 55 19.09 -15.45 -1.53
CA ARG A 55 19.81 -16.48 -0.79
C ARG A 55 20.39 -17.47 -1.81
N SER A 56 21.71 -17.41 -1.99
CA SER A 56 22.50 -18.42 -2.69
C SER A 56 22.30 -19.75 -1.98
N ARG A 57 21.89 -20.75 -2.77
CA ARG A 57 21.65 -22.14 -2.40
C ARG A 57 22.85 -22.80 -1.75
#